data_AF-A0A6V8PAX5-F1
#
_entry.id   AF-A0A6V8PAX5-F1
#
_cell.length_a   1.000
_cell.length_b   1.000
_cell.length_c   1.000
_cell.angle_alpha   90.00
_cell.angle_beta   90.00
_cell.angle_gamma   90.00
#
_symmetry.space_group_name_H-M   'P 1'
#
loop_
_entity.id
_entity.type
_entity.pdbx_description
1 polymer ?
#
loop_
_entity_poly.entity_id
_entity_poly.type
_entity_poly.pdbx_seq_one_letter_code
_entity_poly.pdbx_strand_id
1 'polypeptide(L)'
;MTNTIDELSGAGAILITGSNPTDNHPVIGYKIRKAVRNGAKLIVADPRHIPLVDTADVHLQFKPGTDVALFNGLVHVIIKEDLQDKEYIENRTQGYKYLEQIVAKYTPAYVSEITGVPAEDIITAARLFA
;
A
#
# COMPACT_ATOMS: atom_id res chain seq x y z
N MET A 1 15.18 -3.94 -8.20
CA MET A 1 14.42 -4.69 -7.18
C MET A 1 15.32 -4.85 -5.97
N THR A 2 14.82 -4.61 -4.76
CA THR A 2 15.58 -4.78 -3.50
C THR A 2 15.56 -6.22 -2.98
N ASN A 3 14.57 -7.02 -3.40
CA ASN A 3 14.38 -8.43 -3.06
C ASN A 3 14.22 -9.27 -4.33
N THR A 4 14.33 -10.59 -4.20
CA THR A 4 14.13 -11.52 -5.32
C THR A 4 12.65 -11.84 -5.56
N ILE A 5 12.32 -12.34 -6.75
CA ILE A 5 10.95 -12.77 -7.10
C ILE A 5 10.51 -13.98 -6.24
N ASP A 6 11.44 -14.79 -5.74
CA ASP A 6 11.14 -15.95 -4.88
C ASP A 6 10.63 -15.54 -3.49
N GLU A 7 11.09 -14.42 -2.97
CA GLU A 7 10.71 -13.91 -1.65
C GLU A 7 9.26 -13.43 -1.56
N LEU A 8 8.58 -13.19 -2.69
CA LEU A 8 7.13 -12.89 -2.71
C LEU A 8 6.30 -13.94 -1.96
N SER A 9 6.76 -15.19 -1.93
CA SER A 9 6.06 -16.28 -1.26
C SER A 9 6.06 -16.19 0.27
N GLY A 10 6.99 -15.42 0.86
CA GLY A 10 7.09 -15.21 2.30
C GLY A 10 6.52 -13.88 2.78
N ALA A 11 5.95 -13.06 1.90
CA ALA A 11 5.39 -11.76 2.25
C ALA A 11 4.09 -11.91 3.07
N GLY A 12 3.99 -11.20 4.20
CA GLY A 12 2.74 -11.10 4.99
C GLY A 12 1.69 -10.22 4.32
N ALA A 13 2.12 -9.18 3.61
CA ALA A 13 1.29 -8.29 2.81
C ALA A 13 2.00 -7.88 1.51
N ILE A 14 1.23 -7.66 0.45
CA ILE A 14 1.69 -7.26 -0.87
C ILE A 14 0.88 -6.05 -1.30
N LEU A 15 1.56 -4.93 -1.53
CA LEU A 15 0.98 -3.73 -2.11
C LEU A 15 1.41 -3.61 -3.58
N ILE A 16 0.45 -3.67 -4.49
CA ILE A 16 0.67 -3.43 -5.91
C ILE A 16 0.24 -2.01 -6.23
N THR A 17 1.14 -1.20 -6.78
CA THR A 17 0.84 0.17 -7.21
C THR A 17 1.41 0.43 -8.59
N GLY A 18 0.64 1.09 -9.47
CA GLY A 18 1.09 1.49 -10.80
C GLY A 18 1.57 0.33 -11.68
N SER A 19 1.06 -0.89 -11.45
CA SER A 19 1.50 -2.11 -12.14
C SER A 19 0.35 -3.07 -12.35
N ASN A 20 0.35 -3.75 -13.49
CA ASN A 20 -0.53 -4.90 -13.76
C ASN A 20 0.31 -6.17 -14.02
N PRO A 21 0.79 -6.86 -12.96
CA PRO A 21 1.67 -8.02 -13.12
C PRO A 21 1.04 -9.19 -13.85
N THR A 22 -0.29 -9.35 -13.82
CA THR A 22 -0.94 -10.46 -14.54
C THR A 22 -0.67 -10.38 -16.04
N ASP A 23 -0.69 -9.19 -16.62
CA ASP A 23 -0.48 -9.00 -18.06
C ASP A 23 0.98 -8.67 -18.39
N ASN A 24 1.64 -7.85 -17.56
CA ASN A 24 2.98 -7.35 -17.89
C ASN A 24 4.10 -8.26 -17.37
N HIS A 25 3.85 -9.07 -16.34
CA HIS A 25 4.84 -9.95 -15.72
C HIS A 25 4.19 -11.27 -15.25
N PRO A 26 3.68 -12.13 -16.16
CA PRO A 26 2.76 -13.22 -15.79
C PRO A 26 3.26 -14.17 -14.71
N VAL A 27 4.58 -14.43 -14.65
CA VAL A 27 5.22 -15.24 -13.59
C VAL A 27 5.11 -14.57 -12.22
N ILE A 28 5.29 -13.24 -12.15
CA ILE A 28 5.11 -12.47 -10.92
C ILE A 28 3.63 -12.45 -10.52
N GLY A 29 2.72 -12.22 -11.47
CA GLY A 29 1.27 -12.30 -11.22
C GLY A 29 0.84 -13.66 -10.66
N TYR A 30 1.39 -14.76 -11.18
CA TYR A 30 1.18 -16.11 -10.65
C TYR A 30 1.68 -16.24 -9.20
N LYS A 31 2.89 -15.75 -8.91
CA LYS A 31 3.48 -15.84 -7.58
C LYS A 31 2.75 -15.00 -6.54
N ILE A 32 2.27 -13.82 -6.90
CA ILE A 32 1.40 -12.99 -6.05
C ILE A 32 0.13 -13.77 -5.70
N ARG A 33 -0.58 -14.33 -6.69
CA ARG A 33 -1.78 -15.16 -6.42
C ARG A 33 -1.45 -16.37 -5.53
N LYS A 34 -0.28 -16.97 -5.69
CA LYS A 34 0.18 -18.07 -4.83
C LYS A 34 0.41 -17.61 -3.39
N ALA A 35 1.05 -16.45 -3.18
CA ALA A 35 1.27 -15.87 -1.85
C ALA A 35 -0.06 -15.54 -1.16
N VAL A 36 -1.02 -14.95 -1.89
CA VAL A 36 -2.37 -14.66 -1.36
C VAL A 36 -3.09 -15.94 -0.93
N ARG A 37 -3.04 -17.00 -1.73
CA ARG A 37 -3.58 -18.32 -1.33
C ARG A 37 -2.92 -18.90 -0.09
N ASN A 38 -1.68 -18.50 0.21
CA ASN A 38 -0.93 -18.91 1.39
C ASN A 38 -1.14 -17.98 2.59
N GLY A 39 -2.02 -16.98 2.48
CA GLY A 39 -2.39 -16.08 3.58
C GLY A 39 -1.83 -14.67 3.51
N ALA A 40 -1.05 -14.34 2.48
CA ALA A 40 -0.58 -12.97 2.28
C ALA A 40 -1.76 -12.02 2.01
N LYS A 41 -1.74 -10.85 2.64
CA LYS A 41 -2.69 -9.77 2.34
C LYS A 41 -2.36 -9.11 1.01
N LEU A 42 -3.38 -8.76 0.23
CA LEU A 42 -3.21 -8.11 -1.06
C LEU A 42 -3.93 -6.77 -1.10
N ILE A 43 -3.17 -5.71 -1.32
CA ILE A 43 -3.67 -4.36 -1.56
C ILE A 43 -3.33 -3.99 -3.00
N VAL A 44 -4.32 -3.54 -3.76
CA VAL A 44 -4.12 -3.05 -5.13
C VAL A 44 -4.46 -1.57 -5.18
N ALA A 45 -3.48 -0.74 -5.50
CA ALA A 45 -3.64 0.67 -5.80
C ALA A 45 -3.49 0.88 -7.32
N ASP A 46 -4.61 0.88 -8.04
CA ASP A 46 -4.66 1.18 -9.48
C ASP A 46 -6.00 1.91 -9.78
N PRO A 47 -6.01 2.99 -10.57
CA PRO A 47 -7.24 3.66 -10.98
C PRO A 47 -8.20 2.76 -11.77
N ARG A 48 -7.67 1.67 -12.34
CA ARG A 48 -8.42 0.70 -13.16
C ARG A 48 -8.68 -0.57 -12.36
N HIS A 49 -9.67 -1.31 -12.83
CA HIS A 49 -9.94 -2.65 -12.34
C HIS A 49 -9.08 -3.68 -13.10
N ILE A 50 -7.90 -4.01 -12.57
CA ILE A 50 -6.99 -5.03 -13.13
C ILE A 50 -7.30 -6.43 -12.57
N PRO A 51 -6.87 -7.53 -13.21
CA PRO A 51 -7.26 -8.89 -12.78
C PRO A 51 -6.92 -9.28 -11.33
N LEU A 52 -5.94 -8.61 -10.68
CA LEU A 52 -5.60 -8.89 -9.28
C LEU A 52 -6.56 -8.24 -8.28
N VAL A 53 -7.35 -7.25 -8.72
CA VAL A 53 -8.39 -6.60 -7.90
C VAL A 53 -9.41 -7.60 -7.40
N ASP A 54 -9.82 -8.56 -8.24
CA ASP A 54 -10.79 -9.61 -7.90
C ASP A 54 -10.37 -10.49 -6.71
N THR A 55 -9.09 -10.46 -6.35
CA THR A 55 -8.51 -11.25 -5.25
C THR A 55 -7.88 -10.38 -4.17
N ALA A 56 -8.02 -9.06 -4.25
CA ALA A 56 -7.43 -8.12 -3.30
C ALA A 56 -8.29 -8.01 -2.04
N ASP A 57 -7.65 -7.87 -0.87
CA ASP A 57 -8.34 -7.49 0.37
C ASP A 57 -8.83 -6.03 0.28
N VAL A 58 -8.08 -5.15 -0.39
CA VAL A 58 -8.46 -3.74 -0.62
C VAL A 58 -8.06 -3.28 -2.02
N HIS A 59 -8.99 -2.64 -2.74
CA HIS A 59 -8.72 -1.92 -3.98
C HIS A 59 -8.79 -0.41 -3.75
N LEU A 60 -7.63 0.23 -3.71
CA LEU A 60 -7.51 1.68 -3.63
C LEU A 60 -7.65 2.27 -5.04
N GLN A 61 -8.88 2.44 -5.51
CA GLN A 61 -9.18 2.98 -6.84
C GLN A 61 -9.09 4.52 -6.86
N PHE A 62 -7.88 5.06 -6.76
CA PHE A 62 -7.66 6.51 -6.72
C PHE A 62 -7.75 7.16 -8.11
N LYS A 63 -8.11 8.44 -8.16
CA LYS A 63 -8.08 9.26 -9.38
C LYS A 63 -6.65 9.36 -9.94
N PRO A 64 -6.40 9.18 -11.24
CA PRO A 64 -5.06 9.27 -11.81
C PRO A 64 -4.30 10.54 -11.40
N GLY A 65 -3.04 10.40 -10.97
CA GLY A 65 -2.19 11.52 -10.55
C GLY A 65 -2.37 11.96 -9.09
N THR A 66 -3.13 11.21 -8.29
CA THR A 66 -3.36 11.50 -6.86
C THR A 66 -2.63 10.55 -5.92
N ASP A 67 -1.73 9.71 -6.45
CA ASP A 67 -0.98 8.67 -5.73
C ASP A 67 -0.24 9.23 -4.50
N VAL A 68 0.40 10.40 -4.63
CA VAL A 68 1.14 11.02 -3.53
C VAL A 68 0.22 11.35 -2.35
N ALA A 69 -1.00 11.81 -2.61
CA ALA A 69 -1.98 12.06 -1.56
C ALA A 69 -2.41 10.76 -0.89
N LEU A 70 -2.64 9.70 -1.68
CA LEU A 70 -2.98 8.37 -1.17
C LEU A 70 -1.89 7.83 -0.23
N PHE A 71 -0.63 7.81 -0.68
CA PHE A 71 0.49 7.29 0.13
C PHE A 71 0.74 8.12 1.39
N ASN A 72 0.61 9.46 1.31
CA ASN A 72 0.69 10.29 2.50
C ASN A 72 -0.45 9.98 3.49
N GLY A 73 -1.64 9.61 3.00
CA GLY A 73 -2.74 9.12 3.82
C GLY A 73 -2.45 7.80 4.51
N LEU A 74 -1.85 6.85 3.80
CA LEU A 74 -1.43 5.58 4.41
C LEU A 74 -0.39 5.82 5.52
N VAL A 75 0.64 6.62 5.24
CA VAL A 75 1.67 6.97 6.23
C VAL A 75 1.07 7.73 7.42
N HIS A 76 0.13 8.64 7.18
CA HIS A 76 -0.58 9.34 8.24
C HIS A 76 -1.25 8.37 9.21
N VAL A 77 -2.00 7.38 8.69
CA VAL A 77 -2.68 6.38 9.52
C VAL A 77 -1.67 5.53 10.30
N ILE A 78 -0.62 5.05 9.64
CA ILE A 78 0.43 4.24 10.27
C ILE A 78 1.04 4.99 11.46
N ILE A 79 1.44 6.25 11.28
CA ILE A 79 2.02 7.08 12.36
C ILE A 79 0.97 7.38 13.44
N LYS A 80 -0.26 7.72 13.04
CA LYS A 80 -1.32 8.12 13.97
C LYS A 80 -1.75 6.98 14.89
N GLU A 81 -1.69 5.74 14.40
CA GLU A 81 -2.04 4.52 15.12
C GLU A 81 -0.83 3.80 15.74
N ASP A 82 0.37 4.38 15.62
CA ASP A 82 1.61 3.85 16.19
C ASP A 82 2.03 2.47 15.66
N LEU A 83 1.77 2.21 14.37
CA LEU A 83 2.01 0.92 13.71
C LEU A 83 3.42 0.80 13.09
N GLN A 84 4.19 1.89 13.07
CA GLN A 84 5.53 1.92 12.49
C GLN A 84 6.58 1.25 13.39
N ASP A 85 7.60 0.65 12.77
CA ASP A 85 8.80 0.17 13.47
C ASP A 85 9.70 1.35 13.88
N LYS A 86 9.54 1.80 15.13
CA LYS A 86 10.29 2.93 15.70
C LYS A 86 11.79 2.66 15.79
N GLU A 87 12.19 1.45 16.15
CA GLU A 87 13.60 1.08 16.31
C GLU A 87 14.31 1.12 14.95
N TYR A 88 13.66 0.58 13.91
CA TYR A 88 14.18 0.66 12.56
C TYR A 88 14.27 2.10 12.07
N ILE A 89 13.24 2.91 12.30
CA ILE A 89 13.24 4.33 11.91
C ILE A 89 14.40 5.08 12.56
N GLU A 90 14.61 4.92 13.87
CA GLU A 90 15.69 5.60 14.60
C GLU A 90 17.07 5.20 14.09
N ASN A 91 17.28 3.92 13.81
CA ASN A 91 18.61 3.38 13.53
C ASN A 91 18.99 3.33 12.03
N ARG A 92 17.99 3.36 11.12
CA ARG A 92 18.19 3.04 9.70
C ARG A 92 17.63 4.09 8.75
N THR A 93 17.05 5.17 9.25
CA THR A 93 16.43 6.21 8.42
C THR A 93 16.86 7.62 8.86
N GLN A 94 16.51 8.62 8.05
CA GLN A 94 16.70 10.03 8.36
C GLN A 94 15.50 10.84 7.88
N GLY A 95 15.23 12.00 8.50
CA GLY A 95 14.16 12.90 8.08
C GLY A 95 12.75 12.52 8.57
N TYR A 96 12.60 11.56 9.49
CA TYR A 96 11.29 11.13 10.02
C TYR A 96 10.44 12.28 10.57
N LYS A 97 11.00 13.16 11.41
CA LYS A 97 10.26 14.31 11.97
C LYS A 97 9.72 15.26 10.89
N TYR A 98 10.45 15.41 9.78
CA TYR A 98 10.01 16.23 8.66
C TYR A 98 8.86 15.55 7.90
N LEU A 99 8.97 14.24 7.67
CA LEU A 99 7.88 13.44 7.08
C LEU A 99 6.61 13.51 7.94
N GLU A 100 6.73 13.28 9.25
CA GLU A 100 5.63 13.33 10.22
C GLU A 100 4.85 14.65 10.13
N GLN A 101 5.56 15.78 10.07
CA GLN A 101 4.96 17.10 9.91
C GLN A 101 4.22 17.26 8.58
N ILE A 102 4.76 16.72 7.48
CA ILE A 102 4.11 16.77 6.16
C ILE A 102 2.83 15.94 6.16
N VAL A 103 2.90 14.71 6.67
CA VAL A 103 1.77 13.75 6.58
C VAL A 103 0.68 14.07 7.59
N ALA A 104 0.94 14.88 8.62
CA ALA A 104 -0.05 15.28 9.63
C ALA A 104 -1.35 15.85 9.04
N LYS A 105 -1.28 16.57 7.90
CA LYS A 105 -2.48 17.11 7.22
C LYS A 105 -3.23 16.10 6.35
N TYR A 106 -2.61 14.97 6.02
CA TYR A 106 -3.18 13.95 5.13
C TYR A 106 -4.07 12.97 5.88
N THR A 107 -5.07 13.50 6.59
CA THR A 107 -6.08 12.66 7.23
C THR A 107 -6.82 11.83 6.18
N PRO A 108 -7.36 10.64 6.53
CA PRO A 108 -8.14 9.83 5.59
C PRO A 108 -9.28 10.60 4.91
N ALA A 109 -9.94 11.51 5.64
CA ALA A 109 -10.98 12.38 5.08
C ALA A 109 -10.42 13.34 4.01
N TYR A 110 -9.32 14.04 4.30
CA TYR A 110 -8.69 14.95 3.34
C TYR A 110 -8.17 14.21 2.09
N VAL A 111 -7.57 13.04 2.30
CA VAL A 111 -7.08 12.20 1.21
C VAL A 111 -8.24 11.64 0.37
N SER A 112 -9.37 11.30 1.00
CA SER A 112 -10.57 10.85 0.30
C SER A 112 -11.09 11.91 -0.68
N GLU A 113 -11.11 13.19 -0.29
CA GLU A 113 -11.52 14.29 -1.18
C GLU A 113 -10.65 14.38 -2.44
N ILE A 114 -9.34 14.27 -2.28
CA ILE A 114 -8.36 14.36 -3.38
C ILE A 114 -8.48 13.12 -4.28
N THR A 115 -8.37 11.94 -3.67
CA THR A 115 -8.18 10.68 -4.39
C THR A 115 -9.48 10.05 -4.86
N GLY A 116 -10.61 10.34 -4.21
CA GLY A 116 -11.88 9.63 -4.39
C GLY A 116 -11.95 8.27 -3.70
N VAL A 117 -10.89 7.82 -3.02
CA VAL A 117 -10.89 6.56 -2.28
C VAL A 117 -11.61 6.76 -0.95
N PRO A 118 -12.52 5.85 -0.53
CA PRO A 118 -13.15 5.93 0.79
C PRO A 118 -12.11 5.97 1.92
N ALA A 119 -12.35 6.81 2.93
CA ALA A 119 -11.46 6.94 4.09
C ALA A 119 -11.21 5.60 4.80
N GLU A 120 -12.24 4.75 4.89
CA GLU A 120 -12.15 3.41 5.50
C GLU A 120 -11.21 2.47 4.73
N ASP A 121 -11.19 2.56 3.40
CA ASP A 121 -10.29 1.73 2.59
C ASP A 121 -8.84 2.16 2.77
N ILE A 122 -8.58 3.47 2.91
CA ILE A 122 -7.25 4.01 3.23
C ILE A 122 -6.78 3.50 4.60
N ILE A 123 -7.65 3.56 5.61
CA ILE A 123 -7.34 3.06 6.96
C ILE A 123 -7.08 1.55 6.94
N THR A 124 -7.94 0.79 6.25
CA THR A 124 -7.82 -0.66 6.15
C THR A 124 -6.52 -1.05 5.45
N ALA A 125 -6.19 -0.42 4.32
CA ALA A 125 -4.94 -0.67 3.61
C ALA A 125 -3.71 -0.33 4.45
N ALA A 126 -3.73 0.78 5.19
CA ALA A 126 -2.63 1.16 6.07
C ALA A 126 -2.39 0.12 7.16
N ARG A 127 -3.45 -0.35 7.82
CA ARG A 127 -3.39 -1.39 8.86
C ARG A 127 -3.01 -2.77 8.33
N LEU A 128 -3.41 -3.12 7.10
CA LEU A 128 -3.01 -4.39 6.48
C LEU A 128 -1.53 -4.40 6.06
N PHE A 129 -0.97 -3.22 5.77
CA PHE A 129 0.40 -3.10 5.27
C PHE A 129 1.45 -2.95 6.37
N ALA A 130 1.13 -2.25 7.47
CA ALA A 130 2.03 -2.06 8.62
C ALA A 130 2.09 -3.30 9.52
#